data_AF-A0A6P1CTY2-F1
#
_entry.id   AF-A0A6P1CTY2-F1
#
_cell.length_a   1.000
_cell.length_b   1.000
_cell.length_c   1.000
_cell.angle_alpha   90.00
_cell.angle_beta   90.00
_cell.angle_gamma   90.00
#
_symmetry.space_group_name_H-M   'P 1'
#
loop_
_entity.id
_entity.type
_entity.pdbx_description
1 polymer ?
#
loop_
_entity_poly.entity_id
_entity_poly.type
_entity_poly.pdbx_seq_one_letter_code
_entity_poly.pdbx_strand_id
1 'polypeptide(L)'
;MGRLPKQPNHQLEELLDEVRASRKGLARRVVERGLSVGVDLRYDHTSVSRWLAGEQPNPPGPSLIAEVLTELAGRPVTPEDCGMANTQESADLGLQFPFSLAEATAEATALWRSDVERRRFLTGTAYSVAVYPAASMRWLTLPGPEHPTSAGTRRVGIADVDAVRTMVGAFRDLDNQVGGGKVRSTIVHYLHTSVTPLLRGSYPESVGRKLFATAAELTKLAGWAAYDLEEHGLAQRYLIQALRMARAAGDAGLGAEILAAMSHQATYVGRPGDAVDLARAAQIAARGAGLPSLESECHLVEAHGHAARSDDSSCGASLNAAERSFSRAAAVPPWLDYFDSAYMSAKAAHCFRDLGDHKRAAGLATQSLDMAGGYLRGRMFNLCLLASAVVEQDPREAVRIGTEALNMASGLESRRTHAYLRDLRVRLTPYADLPDVAAFRDRVMLERAK
;
A
#
# COMPACT_ATOMS: atom_id res chain seq x y z
N MET A 1 3.29 -23.72 26.86
CA MET A 1 3.87 -22.38 27.07
C MET A 1 3.07 -21.68 28.15
N GLY A 2 3.66 -21.45 29.33
CA GLY A 2 3.01 -20.70 30.40
C GLY A 2 2.78 -19.26 29.95
N ARG A 3 1.56 -18.73 30.15
CA ARG A 3 1.29 -17.30 29.97
C ARG A 3 2.29 -16.52 30.81
N LEU A 4 3.04 -15.60 30.19
CA LEU A 4 3.83 -14.61 30.90
C LEU A 4 2.94 -13.91 31.95
N PRO A 5 3.42 -13.66 33.18
CA PRO A 5 2.64 -12.99 34.20
C PRO A 5 2.24 -11.60 33.70
N LYS A 6 0.95 -11.26 33.82
CA LYS A 6 0.42 -9.94 33.45
C LYS A 6 1.05 -8.89 34.39
N GLN A 7 1.56 -7.80 33.83
CA GLN A 7 2.06 -6.67 34.63
C GLN A 7 0.87 -5.87 35.17
N PRO A 8 0.90 -5.40 36.43
CA PRO A 8 -0.13 -4.50 36.97
C PRO A 8 -0.28 -3.23 36.13
N ASN A 9 -1.51 -2.76 35.97
CA ASN A 9 -1.83 -1.54 35.23
C ASN A 9 -1.81 -0.32 36.17
N HIS A 10 -0.61 0.21 36.41
CA HIS A 10 -0.40 1.37 37.28
C HIS A 10 -1.05 2.65 36.74
N GLN A 11 -1.17 2.79 35.41
CA GLN A 11 -1.78 3.96 34.80
C GLN A 11 -3.28 4.07 35.11
N LEU A 12 -4.00 2.94 35.04
CA LEU A 12 -5.41 2.89 35.45
C LEU A 12 -5.59 3.13 36.95
N GLU A 13 -4.65 2.65 37.76
CA GLU A 13 -4.66 2.85 39.22
C GLU A 13 -4.53 4.34 39.56
N GLU A 14 -3.54 5.03 38.99
CA GLU A 14 -3.33 6.47 39.17
C GLU A 14 -4.55 7.30 38.73
N LEU A 15 -5.19 6.95 37.61
CA LEU A 15 -6.39 7.63 37.13
C LEU A 15 -7.59 7.43 38.06
N LEU A 16 -7.80 6.22 38.57
CA LEU A 16 -8.88 5.95 39.52
C LEU A 16 -8.73 6.75 40.82
N ASP A 17 -7.49 6.93 41.27
CA ASP A 17 -7.15 7.74 42.43
C ASP A 17 -7.35 9.24 42.15
N GLU A 18 -6.93 9.72 40.98
CA GLU A 18 -7.16 11.11 40.51
C GLU A 18 -8.64 11.47 40.54
N VAL A 19 -9.48 10.63 39.92
CA VAL A 19 -10.93 10.89 39.81
C VAL A 19 -11.75 10.41 41.01
N ARG A 20 -11.09 9.83 42.03
CA ARG A 20 -11.71 9.24 43.23
C ARG A 20 -12.86 8.28 42.91
N ALA A 21 -12.71 7.50 41.84
CA ALA A 21 -13.75 6.59 41.37
C ALA A 21 -13.61 5.20 42.00
N SER A 22 -14.69 4.69 42.60
CA SER A 22 -14.70 3.29 43.04
C SER A 22 -14.76 2.33 41.85
N ARG A 23 -14.19 1.12 41.97
CA ARG A 23 -14.26 0.07 40.95
C ARG A 23 -15.70 -0.24 40.51
N LYS A 24 -16.63 -0.29 41.48
CA LYS A 24 -18.06 -0.47 41.21
C LYS A 24 -18.67 0.72 40.46
N GLY A 25 -18.28 1.94 40.83
CA GLY A 25 -18.73 3.17 40.18
C GLY A 25 -18.25 3.30 38.74
N LEU A 26 -16.97 2.98 38.47
CA LEU A 26 -16.43 2.98 37.11
C LEU A 26 -17.17 1.95 36.24
N ALA A 27 -17.27 0.69 36.69
CA ALA A 27 -17.93 -0.36 35.92
C ALA A 27 -19.37 0.01 35.54
N ARG A 28 -20.13 0.56 36.50
CA ARG A 28 -21.51 1.02 36.26
C ARG A 28 -21.58 2.10 35.18
N ARG A 29 -20.72 3.13 35.25
CA ARG A 29 -20.70 4.23 34.27
C ARG A 29 -20.32 3.76 32.88
N VAL A 30 -19.37 2.82 32.77
CA VAL A 30 -18.97 2.23 31.48
C VAL A 30 -20.11 1.43 30.86
N VAL A 31 -20.88 0.68 31.67
CA VAL A 31 -22.08 -0.03 31.18
C VAL A 31 -23.17 0.95 30.75
N GLU A 32 -23.45 2.00 31.55
CA GLU A 32 -24.42 3.05 31.20
C GLU A 32 -24.01 3.78 29.90
N ARG A 33 -22.72 4.10 29.73
CA ARG A 33 -22.19 4.70 28.50
C ARG A 33 -22.30 3.75 27.32
N GLY A 34 -21.95 2.46 27.49
CA GLY A 34 -22.13 1.44 26.45
C GLY A 34 -23.56 1.36 25.94
N LEU A 35 -24.53 1.32 26.85
CA LEU A 35 -25.95 1.32 26.49
C LEU A 35 -26.36 2.58 25.70
N SER A 36 -25.83 3.76 26.05
CA SER A 36 -26.13 5.00 25.33
C SER A 36 -25.65 5.02 23.87
N VAL A 37 -24.64 4.19 23.54
CA VAL A 37 -24.11 4.02 22.18
C VAL A 37 -24.51 2.69 21.53
N GLY A 38 -25.49 1.98 22.10
CA GLY A 38 -26.04 0.75 21.53
C GLY A 38 -25.21 -0.51 21.76
N VAL A 39 -24.30 -0.51 22.74
CA VAL A 39 -23.44 -1.66 23.08
C VAL A 39 -23.86 -2.25 24.43
N ASP A 40 -24.27 -3.52 24.43
CA ASP A 40 -24.57 -4.26 25.67
C ASP A 40 -23.27 -4.79 26.31
N LEU A 41 -22.93 -4.26 27.50
CA LEU A 41 -21.73 -4.60 28.26
C LEU A 41 -22.09 -5.19 29.63
N ARG A 42 -21.34 -6.20 30.06
CA ARG A 42 -21.48 -6.83 31.38
C ARG A 42 -20.23 -6.65 32.22
N TYR A 43 -19.90 -5.39 32.54
CA TYR A 43 -18.79 -5.07 33.42
C TYR A 43 -19.24 -4.85 34.86
N ASP A 44 -18.39 -5.27 35.78
CA ASP A 44 -18.57 -5.14 37.22
C ASP A 44 -17.23 -4.77 37.91
N HIS A 45 -17.27 -4.66 39.25
CA HIS A 45 -16.07 -4.38 40.04
C HIS A 45 -14.96 -5.45 39.89
N THR A 46 -15.30 -6.69 39.53
CA THR A 46 -14.33 -7.75 39.27
C THR A 46 -13.62 -7.56 37.93
N SER A 47 -14.36 -7.07 36.92
CA SER A 47 -13.84 -6.67 35.61
C SER A 47 -12.76 -5.59 35.79
N VAL A 48 -13.06 -4.54 36.56
CA VAL A 48 -12.09 -3.47 36.88
C VAL A 48 -10.87 -4.01 37.64
N SER A 49 -11.08 -4.96 38.57
CA SER A 49 -9.98 -5.58 39.31
C SER A 49 -9.06 -6.40 38.39
N ARG A 50 -9.61 -7.05 37.36
CA ARG A 50 -8.82 -7.73 36.32
C ARG A 50 -8.05 -6.73 35.45
N TRP A 51 -8.64 -5.58 35.14
CA TRP A 51 -7.95 -4.53 34.37
C TRP A 51 -6.76 -3.95 35.13
N LEU A 52 -6.91 -3.70 36.44
CA LEU A 52 -5.81 -3.31 37.32
C LEU A 52 -4.71 -4.38 37.41
N ALA A 53 -5.08 -5.66 37.31
CA ALA A 53 -4.13 -6.77 37.23
C ALA A 53 -3.53 -6.98 35.82
N GLY A 54 -3.75 -6.06 34.88
CA GLY A 54 -3.18 -6.09 33.53
C GLY A 54 -4.01 -6.82 32.48
N GLU A 55 -5.25 -7.21 32.76
CA GLU A 55 -6.17 -7.72 31.74
C GLU A 55 -6.70 -6.60 30.85
N GLN A 56 -6.61 -6.78 29.53
CA GLN A 56 -7.13 -5.81 28.57
C GLN A 56 -8.62 -6.11 28.30
N PRO A 57 -9.55 -5.14 28.45
CA PRO A 57 -10.93 -5.32 28.05
C PRO A 57 -11.04 -5.47 26.53
N ASN A 58 -11.99 -6.28 26.07
CA ASN A 58 -12.26 -6.39 24.63
C ASN A 58 -12.84 -5.07 24.09
N PRO A 59 -12.54 -4.68 22.83
CA PRO A 59 -13.21 -3.57 22.17
C PRO A 59 -14.74 -3.74 22.18
N PRO A 60 -15.52 -2.64 22.33
CA PRO A 60 -15.11 -1.23 22.44
C PRO A 60 -14.75 -0.78 23.88
N GLY A 61 -14.50 -1.71 24.80
CA GLY A 61 -14.27 -1.44 26.23
C GLY A 61 -13.21 -0.38 26.54
N PRO A 62 -11.98 -0.45 25.99
CA PRO A 62 -10.94 0.54 26.27
C PRO A 62 -11.36 2.00 25.96
N SER A 63 -12.04 2.22 24.84
CA SER A 63 -12.52 3.56 24.43
C SER A 63 -13.60 4.09 25.37
N LEU A 64 -14.57 3.25 25.74
CA LEU A 64 -15.64 3.65 26.65
C LEU A 64 -15.12 3.93 28.07
N ILE A 65 -14.08 3.21 28.50
CA ILE A 65 -13.40 3.47 29.78
C ILE A 65 -12.70 4.82 29.73
N ALA A 66 -11.97 5.11 28.65
CA ALA A 66 -11.29 6.39 28.44
C ALA A 66 -12.27 7.57 28.36
N GLU A 67 -13.42 7.41 27.69
CA GLU A 67 -14.48 8.42 27.63
C GLU A 67 -15.07 8.72 29.01
N VAL A 68 -15.39 7.69 29.79
CA VAL A 68 -15.91 7.86 31.16
C VAL A 68 -14.88 8.53 32.05
N LEU A 69 -13.59 8.18 31.93
CA LEU A 69 -12.52 8.81 32.70
C LEU A 69 -12.24 10.25 32.24
N THR A 70 -12.38 10.54 30.94
CA THR A 70 -12.33 11.91 30.41
C THR A 70 -13.41 12.79 31.05
N GLU A 71 -14.63 12.28 31.14
CA GLU A 71 -15.76 12.98 31.78
C GLU A 71 -15.51 13.21 33.27
N LEU A 72 -14.97 12.20 33.97
CA LEU A 72 -14.68 12.30 35.41
C LEU A 72 -13.47 13.18 35.74
N ALA A 73 -12.44 13.18 34.89
CA ALA A 73 -11.21 13.94 35.11
C ALA A 73 -11.31 15.40 34.64
N GLY A 74 -12.29 15.73 33.79
CA GLY A 74 -12.43 17.08 33.20
C GLY A 74 -11.30 17.45 32.22
N ARG A 75 -10.51 16.46 31.78
CA ARG A 75 -9.44 16.58 30.77
C ARG A 75 -9.51 15.38 29.82
N PRO A 76 -9.03 15.49 28.58
CA PRO A 76 -8.92 14.35 27.69
C PRO A 76 -8.08 13.22 28.32
N VAL A 77 -8.64 12.00 28.30
CA VAL A 77 -7.99 10.75 28.69
C VAL A 77 -8.15 9.77 27.53
N THR A 78 -7.05 9.21 27.06
CA THR A 78 -7.02 8.20 25.99
C THR A 78 -6.97 6.78 26.58
N PRO A 79 -7.26 5.73 25.79
CA PRO A 79 -7.05 4.35 26.25
C PRO A 79 -5.59 4.08 26.66
N GLU A 80 -4.62 4.70 25.97
CA GLU A 80 -3.20 4.58 26.33
C GLU A 80 -2.89 5.22 27.68
N ASP A 81 -3.52 6.35 28.01
CA ASP A 81 -3.42 6.98 29.33
C ASP A 81 -3.98 6.06 30.42
N CYS A 82 -4.93 5.18 30.08
CA CYS A 82 -5.48 4.16 30.97
C CYS A 82 -4.61 2.90 31.08
N GLY A 83 -3.43 2.87 30.46
CA GLY A 83 -2.63 1.64 30.30
C GLY A 83 -3.36 0.53 29.57
N MET A 84 -4.37 0.90 28.78
CA MET A 84 -5.13 -0.01 27.95
C MET A 84 -4.63 0.11 26.52
N ALA A 85 -4.18 -1.00 25.95
CA ALA A 85 -3.92 -1.03 24.53
C ALA A 85 -5.26 -0.78 23.86
N ASN A 86 -5.40 0.33 23.14
CA ASN A 86 -6.50 0.45 22.20
C ASN A 86 -6.29 -0.65 21.15
N THR A 87 -6.88 -1.82 21.36
CA THR A 87 -6.95 -2.87 20.33
C THR A 87 -7.90 -2.48 19.20
N GLN A 88 -8.51 -1.30 19.32
CA GLN A 88 -9.07 -0.52 18.23
C GLN A 88 -8.07 0.57 17.80
N GLU A 89 -6.80 0.21 17.50
CA GLU A 89 -6.22 0.76 16.28
C GLU A 89 -7.20 0.34 15.19
N SER A 90 -7.96 1.32 14.69
CA SER A 90 -9.15 1.05 13.90
C SER A 90 -8.83 0.02 12.81
N ALA A 91 -9.75 -0.90 12.53
CA ALA A 91 -9.67 -1.67 11.28
C ALA A 91 -9.45 -0.73 10.07
N ASP A 92 -9.83 0.54 10.22
CA ASP A 92 -9.68 1.63 9.27
C ASP A 92 -8.36 2.40 9.36
N LEU A 93 -7.40 2.01 10.22
CA LEU A 93 -6.10 2.67 10.34
C LEU A 93 -5.43 2.78 8.97
N GLY A 94 -5.11 4.00 8.56
CA GLY A 94 -4.52 4.28 7.24
C GLY A 94 -5.46 4.10 6.04
N LEU A 95 -6.73 3.69 6.22
CA LEU A 95 -7.73 3.60 5.15
C LEU A 95 -8.41 4.94 4.86
N GLN A 96 -8.40 5.87 5.79
CA GLN A 96 -8.98 7.19 5.56
C GLN A 96 -7.97 8.12 4.90
N PHE A 97 -8.42 8.92 3.94
CA PHE A 97 -7.67 10.07 3.45
C PHE A 97 -7.97 11.27 4.37
N PRO A 98 -7.02 11.71 5.22
CA PRO A 98 -7.30 12.69 6.28
C PRO A 98 -7.56 14.11 5.76
N PHE A 99 -8.29 14.92 6.52
CA PHE A 99 -8.65 16.29 6.11
C PHE A 99 -7.57 17.32 6.46
N SER A 100 -6.83 17.10 7.54
CA SER A 100 -5.77 18.01 7.99
C SER A 100 -4.37 17.38 7.92
N LEU A 101 -3.32 18.21 7.91
CA LEU A 101 -1.93 17.77 7.96
C LEU A 101 -1.58 17.09 9.29
N ALA A 102 -2.19 17.54 10.39
CA ALA A 102 -2.00 16.95 11.71
C ALA A 102 -2.52 15.50 11.73
N GLU A 103 -3.73 15.27 11.23
CA GLU A 103 -4.29 13.92 11.08
C GLU A 103 -3.50 13.08 10.09
N ALA A 104 -3.08 13.65 8.95
CA ALA A 104 -2.23 12.95 7.98
C ALA A 104 -0.92 12.43 8.59
N THR A 105 -0.29 13.26 9.43
CA THR A 105 0.93 12.88 10.15
C THR A 105 0.63 11.84 11.23
N ALA A 106 -0.45 12.01 11.98
CA ALA A 106 -0.85 11.06 13.02
C ALA A 106 -1.17 9.68 12.44
N GLU A 107 -2.03 9.60 11.42
CA GLU A 107 -2.44 8.38 10.73
C GLU A 107 -1.25 7.63 10.13
N ALA A 108 -0.39 8.32 9.38
CA ALA A 108 0.76 7.68 8.77
C ALA A 108 1.77 7.17 9.81
N THR A 109 2.07 7.97 10.84
CA THR A 109 3.03 7.56 11.87
C THR A 109 2.49 6.43 12.75
N ALA A 110 1.18 6.39 12.99
CA ALA A 110 0.50 5.27 13.63
C ALA A 110 0.53 4.01 12.76
N LEU A 111 0.26 4.12 11.45
CA LEU A 111 0.37 3.00 10.51
C LEU A 111 1.77 2.40 10.51
N TRP A 112 2.81 3.23 10.44
CA TRP A 112 4.20 2.76 10.42
C TRP A 112 4.58 2.08 11.74
N ARG A 113 4.21 2.67 12.88
CA ARG A 113 4.42 2.08 14.20
C ARG A 113 3.73 0.73 14.31
N SER A 114 2.46 0.65 13.91
CA SER A 114 1.66 -0.57 13.99
C SER A 114 2.24 -1.69 13.11
N ASP A 115 2.79 -1.38 11.93
CA ASP A 115 3.46 -2.39 11.09
C ASP A 115 4.82 -2.83 11.66
N VAL A 116 5.55 -1.97 12.37
CA VAL A 116 6.77 -2.38 13.10
C VAL A 116 6.42 -3.25 14.32
N GLU A 117 5.52 -2.79 15.18
CA GLU A 117 5.24 -3.40 16.49
C GLU A 117 4.28 -4.60 16.41
N ARG A 118 3.35 -4.57 15.45
CA ARG A 118 2.22 -5.51 15.35
C ARG A 118 2.01 -6.03 13.94
N ARG A 119 3.09 -6.20 13.17
CA ARG A 119 3.12 -6.66 11.76
C ARG A 119 2.03 -7.67 11.41
N ARG A 120 1.88 -8.75 12.20
CA ARG A 120 0.92 -9.85 11.93
C ARG A 120 -0.54 -9.38 11.82
N PHE A 121 -0.94 -8.34 12.56
CA PHE A 121 -2.28 -7.78 12.51
C PHE A 121 -2.55 -7.14 11.14
N LEU A 122 -1.65 -6.26 10.69
CA LEU A 122 -1.82 -5.52 9.45
C LEU A 122 -1.65 -6.38 8.19
N THR A 123 -0.73 -7.36 8.23
CA THR A 123 -0.53 -8.28 7.10
C THR A 123 -1.73 -9.20 6.84
N GLY A 124 -2.62 -9.37 7.83
CA GLY A 124 -3.86 -10.15 7.70
C GLY A 124 -5.06 -9.33 7.22
N THR A 125 -4.91 -8.03 6.99
CA THR A 125 -6.02 -7.16 6.59
C THR A 125 -6.40 -7.36 5.12
N ALA A 126 -7.70 -7.49 4.87
CA ALA A 126 -8.23 -7.58 3.52
C ALA A 126 -8.21 -6.20 2.82
N TYR A 127 -8.20 -6.23 1.49
CA TYR A 127 -8.47 -5.06 0.67
C TYR A 127 -9.91 -4.59 0.89
N SER A 128 -10.09 -3.28 1.12
CA SER A 128 -11.41 -2.70 1.36
C SER A 128 -11.97 -2.04 0.11
N VAL A 129 -13.21 -2.39 -0.25
CA VAL A 129 -13.93 -1.81 -1.39
C VAL A 129 -14.31 -0.35 -1.10
N ALA A 130 -14.43 0.46 -2.15
CA ALA A 130 -14.85 1.87 -2.12
C ALA A 130 -13.91 2.86 -1.40
N VAL A 131 -12.82 2.39 -0.78
CA VAL A 131 -11.86 3.27 -0.11
C VAL A 131 -11.01 4.07 -1.10
N TYR A 132 -10.52 3.43 -2.17
CA TYR A 132 -9.76 4.12 -3.22
C TYR A 132 -10.58 5.20 -3.95
N PRO A 133 -11.83 4.94 -4.39
CA PRO A 133 -12.71 5.99 -4.91
C PRO A 133 -12.92 7.16 -3.94
N ALA A 134 -13.10 6.89 -2.64
CA ALA A 134 -13.24 7.96 -1.65
C ALA A 134 -11.94 8.79 -1.51
N ALA A 135 -10.78 8.14 -1.51
CA ALA A 135 -9.48 8.79 -1.44
C ALA A 135 -9.18 9.63 -2.70
N SER A 136 -9.48 9.12 -3.90
CA SER A 136 -9.28 9.84 -5.16
C SER A 136 -10.20 11.06 -5.27
N MET A 137 -11.46 10.93 -4.86
CA MET A 137 -12.38 12.07 -4.78
C MET A 137 -11.88 13.13 -3.81
N ARG A 138 -11.47 12.74 -2.60
CA ARG A 138 -10.88 13.67 -1.61
C ARG A 138 -9.63 14.36 -2.16
N TRP A 139 -8.76 13.63 -2.86
CA TRP A 139 -7.62 14.21 -3.56
C TRP A 139 -8.05 15.25 -4.60
N LEU A 140 -9.12 15.03 -5.35
CA LEU A 140 -9.56 16.00 -6.36
C LEU A 140 -10.29 17.22 -5.76
N THR A 141 -11.01 17.04 -4.65
CA THR A 141 -11.96 18.05 -4.15
C THR A 141 -11.55 18.79 -2.88
N LEU A 142 -10.49 18.37 -2.18
CA LEU A 142 -10.01 19.10 -1.01
C LEU A 142 -9.66 20.56 -1.39
N PRO A 143 -10.03 21.56 -0.58
CA PRO A 143 -9.84 22.96 -0.94
C PRO A 143 -8.38 23.42 -0.73
N GLY A 144 -7.90 24.28 -1.64
CA GLY A 144 -6.71 25.13 -1.47
C GLY A 144 -5.35 24.42 -1.40
N PRO A 145 -4.25 25.17 -1.58
CA PRO A 145 -2.91 24.68 -1.29
C PRO A 145 -2.72 24.52 0.22
N GLU A 146 -2.14 23.41 0.63
CA GLU A 146 -1.73 23.22 2.03
C GLU A 146 -0.37 23.86 2.27
N HIS A 147 -0.14 24.34 3.49
CA HIS A 147 1.10 24.96 3.92
C HIS A 147 1.76 24.08 5.00
N PRO A 148 2.59 23.08 4.61
CA PRO A 148 3.22 22.17 5.55
C PRO A 148 4.25 22.89 6.41
N THR A 149 3.79 23.47 7.51
CA THR A 149 4.60 24.16 8.52
C THR A 149 4.42 23.46 9.85
N SER A 150 5.45 23.48 10.69
CA SER A 150 5.36 22.93 12.04
C SER A 150 6.26 23.68 13.02
N ALA A 151 5.80 23.78 14.26
CA ALA A 151 6.49 24.43 15.38
C ALA A 151 6.91 23.41 16.46
N GLY A 152 7.31 22.20 16.04
CA GLY A 152 7.84 21.17 16.93
C GLY A 152 9.17 21.54 17.61
N THR A 153 9.65 20.69 18.51
CA THR A 153 10.85 21.00 19.32
C THR A 153 12.17 20.76 18.57
N ARG A 154 12.21 19.75 17.69
CA ARG A 154 13.39 19.43 16.88
C ARG A 154 13.42 20.30 15.63
N ARG A 155 14.48 21.09 15.42
CA ARG A 155 14.67 21.83 14.15
C ARG A 155 14.96 20.84 13.02
N VAL A 156 14.27 20.99 11.90
CA VAL A 156 14.43 20.18 10.69
C VAL A 156 14.83 21.08 9.53
N GLY A 157 15.93 20.73 8.87
CA GLY A 157 16.50 21.48 7.76
C GLY A 157 16.54 20.69 6.46
N ILE A 158 17.06 21.32 5.41
CA ILE A 158 17.21 20.67 4.10
C ILE A 158 18.14 19.45 4.15
N ALA A 159 19.18 19.48 4.99
CA ALA A 159 20.10 18.35 5.15
C ALA A 159 19.41 17.10 5.70
N ASP A 160 18.43 17.24 6.61
CA ASP A 160 17.62 16.11 7.08
C ASP A 160 16.80 15.52 5.92
N VAL A 161 16.20 16.38 5.09
CA VAL A 161 15.41 15.95 3.92
C VAL A 161 16.28 15.24 2.88
N ASP A 162 17.48 15.77 2.60
CA ASP A 162 18.41 15.18 1.65
C ASP A 162 18.88 13.80 2.11
N ALA A 163 19.10 13.61 3.42
CA ALA A 163 19.41 12.30 3.98
C ALA A 163 18.28 11.27 3.76
N VAL A 164 17.01 11.68 3.97
CA VAL A 164 15.86 10.81 3.65
C VAL A 164 15.80 10.52 2.14
N ARG A 165 16.08 11.51 1.28
CA ARG A 165 16.09 11.34 -0.18
C ARG A 165 17.14 10.34 -0.65
N THR A 166 18.35 10.39 -0.08
CA THR A 166 19.40 9.39 -0.35
C THR A 166 18.92 7.99 0.02
N MET A 167 18.26 7.83 1.17
CA MET A 167 17.72 6.54 1.58
C MET A 167 16.60 6.05 0.67
N VAL A 168 15.74 6.94 0.16
CA VAL A 168 14.73 6.58 -0.85
C VAL A 168 15.37 5.99 -2.10
N GLY A 169 16.43 6.62 -2.61
CA GLY A 169 17.19 6.09 -3.76
C GLY A 169 17.75 4.69 -3.48
N ALA A 170 18.45 4.53 -2.35
CA ALA A 170 19.02 3.24 -1.95
C ALA A 170 17.96 2.13 -1.79
N PHE A 171 16.80 2.44 -1.21
CA PHE A 171 15.71 1.47 -1.07
C PHE A 171 15.07 1.10 -2.39
N ARG A 172 14.95 2.05 -3.34
CA ARG A 172 14.43 1.79 -4.68
C ARG A 172 15.35 0.86 -5.46
N ASP A 173 16.65 1.11 -5.43
CA ASP A 173 17.65 0.26 -6.09
C ASP A 173 17.64 -1.15 -5.50
N LEU A 174 17.55 -1.26 -4.18
CA LEU A 174 17.48 -2.54 -3.51
C LEU A 174 16.19 -3.31 -3.83
N ASP A 175 15.02 -2.65 -3.84
CA ASP A 175 13.75 -3.28 -4.24
C ASP A 175 13.80 -3.83 -5.67
N ASN A 176 14.38 -3.06 -6.61
CA ASN A 176 14.53 -3.48 -8.00
C ASN A 176 15.41 -4.73 -8.16
N GLN A 177 16.46 -4.86 -7.33
CA GLN A 177 17.41 -5.96 -7.40
C GLN A 177 16.94 -7.24 -6.71
N VAL A 178 16.41 -7.13 -5.48
CA VAL A 178 16.15 -8.31 -4.62
C VAL A 178 14.67 -8.58 -4.34
N GLY A 179 13.79 -7.64 -4.72
CA GLY A 179 12.35 -7.71 -4.50
C GLY A 179 11.88 -7.10 -3.17
N GLY A 180 10.61 -6.66 -3.15
CA GLY A 180 10.05 -5.87 -2.06
C GLY A 180 9.94 -6.57 -0.72
N GLY A 181 9.87 -7.91 -0.71
CA GLY A 181 9.77 -8.70 0.52
C GLY A 181 10.94 -8.47 1.49
N LYS A 182 12.16 -8.41 0.94
CA LYS A 182 13.40 -8.23 1.71
C LYS A 182 13.56 -6.82 2.28
N VAL A 183 12.99 -5.82 1.60
CA VAL A 183 13.27 -4.40 1.89
C VAL A 183 12.16 -3.75 2.72
N ARG A 184 10.93 -4.29 2.67
CA ARG A 184 9.76 -3.67 3.30
C ARG A 184 9.96 -3.36 4.77
N SER A 185 10.43 -4.32 5.55
CA SER A 185 10.57 -4.15 7.01
C SER A 185 11.59 -3.05 7.36
N THR A 186 12.67 -2.93 6.60
CA THR A 186 13.69 -1.88 6.75
C THR A 186 13.14 -0.52 6.36
N ILE A 187 12.38 -0.41 5.26
CA ILE A 187 11.71 0.83 4.85
C ILE A 187 10.78 1.32 5.96
N VAL A 188 9.92 0.44 6.46
CA VAL A 188 8.91 0.81 7.47
C VAL A 188 9.55 1.13 8.82
N HIS A 189 10.61 0.41 9.19
CA HIS A 189 11.41 0.76 10.35
C HIS A 189 12.01 2.17 10.21
N TYR A 190 12.62 2.50 9.07
CA TYR A 190 13.18 3.83 8.82
C TYR A 190 12.11 4.94 8.81
N LEU A 191 10.92 4.67 8.23
CA LEU A 191 9.76 5.56 8.31
C LEU A 191 9.38 5.84 9.78
N HIS A 192 9.32 4.78 10.59
CA HIS A 192 8.95 4.89 12.01
C HIS A 192 10.03 5.59 12.86
N THR A 193 11.31 5.19 12.75
CA THR A 193 12.36 5.67 13.65
C THR A 193 13.01 6.97 13.20
N SER A 194 13.09 7.20 11.88
CA SER A 194 13.87 8.32 11.31
C SER A 194 12.98 9.40 10.73
N VAL A 195 11.92 9.04 9.99
CA VAL A 195 11.04 10.02 9.32
C VAL A 195 9.99 10.59 10.27
N THR A 196 9.42 9.77 11.16
CA THR A 196 8.41 10.23 12.15
C THR A 196 8.90 11.41 13.00
N PRO A 197 10.11 11.39 13.59
CA PRO A 197 10.61 12.54 14.35
C PRO A 197 10.81 13.80 13.51
N LEU A 198 11.09 13.67 12.20
CA LEU A 198 11.23 14.80 11.29
C LEU A 198 9.87 15.43 10.98
N LEU A 199 8.84 14.63 10.70
CA LEU A 199 7.48 15.11 10.46
C LEU A 199 6.88 15.80 11.70
N ARG A 200 7.32 15.43 12.90
CA ARG A 200 6.93 16.07 14.18
C ARG A 200 7.86 17.23 14.59
N GLY A 201 8.87 17.54 13.79
CA GLY A 201 9.84 18.61 14.05
C GLY A 201 9.28 20.00 13.76
N SER A 202 10.15 21.01 13.81
CA SER A 202 9.89 22.38 13.38
C SER A 202 10.57 22.66 12.06
N TYR A 203 9.78 23.15 11.10
CA TYR A 203 10.24 23.49 9.77
C TYR A 203 9.33 24.57 9.13
N PRO A 204 9.91 25.46 8.31
CA PRO A 204 9.14 26.34 7.45
C PRO A 204 8.55 25.56 6.26
N GLU A 205 7.62 26.18 5.55
CA GLU A 205 6.88 25.57 4.44
C GLU A 205 7.79 25.00 3.35
N SER A 206 8.86 25.72 3.01
CA SER A 206 9.81 25.32 1.96
C SER A 206 10.52 24.00 2.26
N VAL A 207 10.77 23.71 3.54
CA VAL A 207 11.34 22.43 4.00
C VAL A 207 10.22 21.39 4.13
N GLY A 208 9.08 21.77 4.70
CA GLY A 208 7.93 20.89 4.86
C GLY A 208 7.46 20.27 3.55
N ARG A 209 7.35 21.05 2.46
CA ARG A 209 6.95 20.52 1.15
C ARG A 209 7.88 19.40 0.67
N LYS A 210 9.20 19.61 0.78
CA LYS A 210 10.20 18.61 0.38
C LYS A 210 10.20 17.39 1.31
N LEU A 211 10.02 17.61 2.62
CA LEU A 211 9.92 16.53 3.60
C LEU A 211 8.71 15.64 3.34
N PHE A 212 7.53 16.23 3.12
CA PHE A 212 6.31 15.49 2.80
C PHE A 212 6.42 14.76 1.45
N ALA A 213 7.06 15.36 0.43
CA ALA A 213 7.30 14.67 -0.85
C ALA A 213 8.18 13.42 -0.65
N THR A 214 9.30 13.56 0.05
CA THR A 214 10.21 12.42 0.27
C THR A 214 9.59 11.36 1.21
N ALA A 215 8.81 11.77 2.22
CA ALA A 215 8.05 10.85 3.04
C ALA A 215 6.98 10.11 2.23
N ALA A 216 6.29 10.79 1.31
CA ALA A 216 5.33 10.20 0.38
C ALA A 216 6.00 9.17 -0.55
N GLU A 217 7.15 9.51 -1.14
CA GLU A 217 7.92 8.58 -1.97
C GLU A 217 8.29 7.30 -1.22
N LEU A 218 8.78 7.43 0.02
CA LEU A 218 9.17 6.28 0.83
C LEU A 218 7.95 5.45 1.28
N THR A 219 6.85 6.12 1.62
CA THR A 219 5.57 5.48 1.97
C THR A 219 4.99 4.72 0.78
N LYS A 220 5.08 5.29 -0.43
CA LYS A 220 4.72 4.62 -1.68
C LYS A 220 5.58 3.36 -1.90
N LEU A 221 6.90 3.42 -1.68
CA LEU A 221 7.77 2.24 -1.76
C LEU A 221 7.36 1.15 -0.77
N ALA A 222 6.96 1.51 0.47
CA ALA A 222 6.41 0.54 1.42
C ALA A 222 5.12 -0.10 0.91
N GLY A 223 4.23 0.70 0.30
CA GLY A 223 3.00 0.21 -0.35
C GLY A 223 3.27 -0.73 -1.52
N TRP A 224 4.27 -0.42 -2.35
CA TRP A 224 4.67 -1.26 -3.47
C TRP A 224 5.28 -2.60 -3.01
N ALA A 225 6.10 -2.56 -1.98
CA ALA A 225 6.66 -3.76 -1.37
C ALA A 225 5.56 -4.63 -0.72
N ALA A 226 4.57 -4.03 -0.05
CA ALA A 226 3.40 -4.76 0.46
C ALA A 226 2.56 -5.36 -0.69
N TYR A 227 2.40 -4.63 -1.79
CA TYR A 227 1.71 -5.11 -2.99
C TYR A 227 2.42 -6.33 -3.61
N ASP A 228 3.75 -6.34 -3.64
CA ASP A 228 4.55 -7.47 -4.13
C ASP A 228 4.50 -8.71 -3.25
N LEU A 229 4.22 -8.52 -1.96
CA LEU A 229 3.92 -9.59 -1.01
C LEU A 229 2.44 -10.02 -1.03
N GLU A 230 1.63 -9.46 -1.93
CA GLU A 230 0.17 -9.67 -2.01
C GLU A 230 -0.56 -9.28 -0.71
N GLU A 231 0.03 -8.42 0.12
CA GLU A 231 -0.57 -7.84 1.33
C GLU A 231 -1.47 -6.66 0.93
N HIS A 232 -2.50 -6.91 0.10
CA HIS A 232 -3.25 -5.86 -0.60
C HIS A 232 -3.96 -4.87 0.33
N GLY A 233 -4.49 -5.31 1.48
CA GLY A 233 -5.05 -4.40 2.48
C GLY A 233 -4.00 -3.45 3.05
N LEU A 234 -2.79 -3.94 3.30
CA LEU A 234 -1.69 -3.13 3.80
C LEU A 234 -1.17 -2.17 2.72
N ALA A 235 -0.97 -2.66 1.49
CA ALA A 235 -0.61 -1.84 0.34
C ALA A 235 -1.61 -0.70 0.13
N GLN A 236 -2.90 -0.99 0.30
CA GLN A 236 -3.98 0.01 0.21
C GLN A 236 -3.79 1.17 1.17
N ARG A 237 -3.52 0.87 2.44
CA ARG A 237 -3.30 1.86 3.50
C ARG A 237 -2.09 2.72 3.20
N TYR A 238 -0.98 2.10 2.82
CA TYR A 238 0.24 2.82 2.46
C TYR A 238 0.03 3.78 1.29
N LEU A 239 -0.62 3.34 0.22
CA LEU A 239 -0.84 4.18 -0.96
C LEU A 239 -1.79 5.35 -0.68
N ILE A 240 -2.81 5.17 0.17
CA ILE A 240 -3.68 6.28 0.62
C ILE A 240 -2.87 7.32 1.41
N GLN A 241 -2.06 6.87 2.37
CA GLN A 241 -1.26 7.79 3.18
C GLN A 241 -0.16 8.47 2.35
N ALA A 242 0.45 7.75 1.39
CA ALA A 242 1.39 8.34 0.44
C ALA A 242 0.72 9.43 -0.41
N LEU A 243 -0.48 9.16 -0.95
CA LEU A 243 -1.24 10.13 -1.74
C LEU A 243 -1.55 11.38 -0.91
N ARG A 244 -1.92 11.20 0.36
CA ARG A 244 -2.16 12.32 1.27
C ARG A 244 -0.92 13.18 1.51
N MET A 245 0.24 12.56 1.65
CA MET A 245 1.51 13.28 1.83
C MET A 245 1.97 13.98 0.55
N ALA A 246 1.78 13.36 -0.62
CA ALA A 246 2.02 14.02 -1.90
C ALA A 246 1.16 15.28 -2.05
N ARG A 247 -0.08 15.25 -1.52
CA ARG A 247 -0.96 16.42 -1.49
C ARG A 247 -0.39 17.53 -0.62
N ALA A 248 0.04 17.17 0.59
CA ALA A 248 0.66 18.10 1.54
C ALA A 248 1.91 18.76 0.94
N ALA A 249 2.67 18.01 0.14
CA ALA A 249 3.82 18.54 -0.59
C ALA A 249 3.43 19.52 -1.72
N GLY A 250 2.23 19.39 -2.28
CA GLY A 250 1.83 20.04 -3.52
C GLY A 250 2.48 19.40 -4.75
N ASP A 251 2.83 18.11 -4.67
CA ASP A 251 3.52 17.39 -5.74
C ASP A 251 2.52 16.62 -6.61
N ALA A 252 2.08 17.26 -7.69
CA ALA A 252 1.11 16.67 -8.62
C ALA A 252 1.68 15.47 -9.38
N GLY A 253 2.98 15.46 -9.67
CA GLY A 253 3.64 14.36 -10.38
C GLY A 253 3.67 13.10 -9.51
N LEU A 254 4.12 13.24 -8.26
CA LEU A 254 4.09 12.14 -7.30
C LEU A 254 2.65 11.67 -7.00
N GLY A 255 1.69 12.59 -6.92
CA GLY A 255 0.28 12.27 -6.77
C GLY A 255 -0.27 11.43 -7.93
N ALA A 256 0.07 11.80 -9.17
CA ALA A 256 -0.32 11.05 -10.36
C ALA A 256 0.28 9.64 -10.37
N GLU A 257 1.57 9.50 -10.04
CA GLU A 257 2.24 8.20 -9.96
C GLU A 257 1.59 7.28 -8.90
N ILE A 258 1.27 7.82 -7.72
CA ILE A 258 0.59 7.07 -6.65
C ILE A 258 -0.81 6.64 -7.10
N LEU A 259 -1.58 7.51 -7.76
CA LEU A 259 -2.90 7.17 -8.30
C LEU A 259 -2.81 6.10 -9.40
N ALA A 260 -1.78 6.14 -10.25
CA ALA A 260 -1.52 5.10 -11.25
C ALA A 260 -1.17 3.76 -10.59
N ALA A 261 -0.39 3.77 -9.50
CA ALA A 261 -0.12 2.57 -8.70
C ALA A 261 -1.39 2.01 -8.03
N MET A 262 -2.26 2.88 -7.50
CA MET A 262 -3.56 2.49 -6.95
C MET A 262 -4.46 1.88 -8.03
N SER A 263 -4.47 2.45 -9.24
CA SER A 263 -5.18 1.90 -10.41
C SER A 263 -4.68 0.50 -10.75
N HIS A 264 -3.36 0.32 -10.83
CA HIS A 264 -2.75 -0.98 -11.09
C HIS A 264 -3.12 -2.02 -10.04
N GLN A 265 -3.11 -1.65 -8.75
CA GLN A 265 -3.56 -2.54 -7.69
C GLN A 265 -5.05 -2.88 -7.83
N ALA A 266 -5.91 -1.90 -8.13
CA ALA A 266 -7.34 -2.11 -8.30
C ALA A 266 -7.65 -3.12 -9.41
N THR A 267 -6.95 -3.05 -10.56
CA THR A 267 -7.06 -4.07 -11.62
C THR A 267 -6.67 -5.45 -11.09
N TYR A 268 -5.54 -5.55 -10.38
CA TYR A 268 -5.03 -6.83 -9.87
C TYR A 268 -6.00 -7.51 -8.87
N VAL A 269 -6.69 -6.75 -8.03
CA VAL A 269 -7.66 -7.28 -7.06
C VAL A 269 -9.08 -7.43 -7.63
N GLY A 270 -9.25 -7.33 -8.96
CA GLY A 270 -10.55 -7.56 -9.61
C GLY A 270 -11.53 -6.39 -9.45
N ARG A 271 -11.03 -5.16 -9.34
CA ARG A 271 -11.82 -3.92 -9.23
C ARG A 271 -11.55 -2.99 -10.42
N PRO A 272 -11.80 -3.42 -11.67
CA PRO A 272 -11.38 -2.66 -12.84
C PRO A 272 -12.19 -1.37 -13.07
N GLY A 273 -13.39 -1.25 -12.51
CA GLY A 273 -14.12 0.03 -12.48
C GLY A 273 -13.36 1.08 -11.67
N ASP A 274 -12.99 0.74 -10.43
CA ASP A 274 -12.19 1.60 -9.56
C ASP A 274 -10.83 1.93 -10.22
N ALA A 275 -10.24 0.98 -10.95
CA ALA A 275 -8.99 1.18 -11.68
C ALA A 275 -9.07 2.28 -12.76
N VAL A 276 -10.14 2.31 -13.55
CA VAL A 276 -10.37 3.34 -14.58
C VAL A 276 -10.55 4.71 -13.93
N ASP A 277 -11.32 4.81 -12.84
CA ASP A 277 -11.53 6.08 -12.15
C ASP A 277 -10.23 6.63 -11.54
N LEU A 278 -9.41 5.76 -10.95
CA LEU A 278 -8.08 6.12 -10.42
C LEU A 278 -7.12 6.56 -11.54
N ALA A 279 -7.14 5.87 -12.69
CA ALA A 279 -6.31 6.24 -13.83
C ALA A 279 -6.68 7.63 -14.37
N ARG A 280 -7.97 7.96 -14.43
CA ARG A 280 -8.43 9.30 -14.84
C ARG A 280 -8.06 10.39 -13.84
N ALA A 281 -8.14 10.10 -12.54
CA ALA A 281 -7.64 11.00 -11.52
C ALA A 281 -6.12 11.22 -11.66
N ALA A 282 -5.36 10.16 -11.95
CA ALA A 282 -3.94 10.23 -12.23
C ALA A 282 -3.63 11.12 -13.44
N GLN A 283 -4.40 11.00 -14.54
CA GLN A 283 -4.24 11.86 -15.72
C GLN A 283 -4.48 13.34 -15.42
N ILE A 284 -5.46 13.68 -14.56
CA ILE A 284 -5.69 15.08 -14.15
C ILE A 284 -4.45 15.62 -13.43
N ALA A 285 -3.90 14.85 -12.50
CA ALA A 285 -2.69 15.23 -11.77
C ALA A 285 -1.45 15.30 -12.67
N ALA A 286 -1.28 14.35 -13.60
CA ALA A 286 -0.15 14.30 -14.54
C ALA A 286 -0.14 15.52 -15.49
N ARG A 287 -1.31 15.92 -16.01
CA ARG A 287 -1.46 17.15 -16.80
C ARG A 287 -1.07 18.39 -16.00
N GLY A 288 -1.43 18.45 -14.72
CA GLY A 288 -1.02 19.53 -13.82
C GLY A 288 0.49 19.58 -13.58
N ALA A 289 1.17 18.44 -13.62
CA ALA A 289 2.63 18.35 -13.51
C ALA A 289 3.36 18.66 -14.83
N GLY A 290 2.65 18.63 -15.98
CA GLY A 290 3.24 18.90 -17.29
C GLY A 290 4.22 17.82 -17.77
N LEU A 291 3.97 16.55 -17.43
CA LEU A 291 4.85 15.42 -17.75
C LEU A 291 4.18 14.43 -18.74
N PRO A 292 4.46 14.53 -20.05
CA PRO A 292 3.83 13.66 -21.06
C PRO A 292 4.12 12.16 -20.89
N SER A 293 5.30 11.79 -20.39
CA SER A 293 5.63 10.39 -20.06
C SER A 293 4.74 9.84 -18.95
N LEU A 294 4.45 10.65 -17.92
CA LEU A 294 3.54 10.28 -16.84
C LEU A 294 2.08 10.23 -17.33
N GLU A 295 1.67 11.15 -18.20
CA GLU A 295 0.36 11.06 -18.88
C GLU A 295 0.22 9.74 -19.65
N SER A 296 1.27 9.32 -20.36
CA SER A 296 1.31 8.03 -21.07
C SER A 296 1.11 6.85 -20.11
N GLU A 297 1.83 6.82 -18.99
CA GLU A 297 1.66 5.77 -17.97
C GLU A 297 0.22 5.73 -17.45
N CYS A 298 -0.38 6.89 -17.17
CA CYS A 298 -1.75 6.99 -16.70
C CYS A 298 -2.76 6.45 -17.73
N HIS A 299 -2.52 6.66 -19.03
CA HIS A 299 -3.33 6.08 -20.09
C HIS A 299 -3.16 4.56 -20.22
N LEU A 300 -1.95 4.02 -19.98
CA LEU A 300 -1.74 2.57 -19.99
C LEU A 300 -2.46 1.85 -18.85
N VAL A 301 -2.49 2.42 -17.65
CA VAL A 301 -3.25 1.81 -16.54
C VAL A 301 -4.77 1.96 -16.74
N GLU A 302 -5.24 3.01 -17.42
CA GLU A 302 -6.64 3.12 -17.86
C GLU A 302 -6.98 2.02 -18.89
N ALA A 303 -6.13 1.82 -19.89
CA ALA A 303 -6.29 0.77 -20.89
C ALA A 303 -6.40 -0.62 -20.25
N HIS A 304 -5.54 -0.91 -19.27
CA HIS A 304 -5.57 -2.18 -18.54
C HIS A 304 -6.87 -2.35 -17.74
N GLY A 305 -7.40 -1.28 -17.14
CA GLY A 305 -8.72 -1.30 -16.51
C GLY A 305 -9.86 -1.61 -17.49
N HIS A 306 -9.81 -1.08 -18.72
CA HIS A 306 -10.77 -1.41 -19.78
C HIS A 306 -10.61 -2.85 -20.29
N ALA A 307 -9.38 -3.33 -20.49
CA ALA A 307 -9.10 -4.71 -20.89
C ALA A 307 -9.65 -5.71 -19.86
N ALA A 308 -9.46 -5.45 -18.57
CA ALA A 308 -10.01 -6.28 -17.49
C ALA A 308 -11.55 -6.28 -17.40
N ARG A 309 -12.22 -5.37 -18.12
CA ARG A 309 -13.69 -5.33 -18.31
C ARG A 309 -14.13 -5.93 -19.65
N SER A 310 -13.19 -6.48 -20.43
CA SER A 310 -13.42 -6.95 -21.80
C SER A 310 -13.94 -5.84 -22.74
N ASP A 311 -13.55 -4.59 -22.49
CA ASP A 311 -13.91 -3.42 -23.31
C ASP A 311 -12.78 -3.08 -24.28
N ASP A 312 -12.76 -3.78 -25.42
CA ASP A 312 -11.73 -3.64 -26.46
C ASP A 312 -11.66 -2.22 -27.03
N SER A 313 -12.81 -1.59 -27.29
CA SER A 313 -12.86 -0.26 -27.89
C SER A 313 -12.22 0.80 -27.00
N SER A 314 -12.61 0.85 -25.72
CA SER A 314 -12.02 1.81 -24.77
C SER A 314 -10.56 1.49 -24.47
N CYS A 315 -10.20 0.21 -24.39
CA CYS A 315 -8.81 -0.22 -24.23
C CYS A 315 -7.94 0.31 -25.38
N GLY A 316 -8.35 0.07 -26.64
CA GLY A 316 -7.64 0.56 -27.81
C GLY A 316 -7.53 2.09 -27.86
N ALA A 317 -8.59 2.81 -27.47
CA ALA A 317 -8.55 4.27 -27.38
C ALA A 317 -7.52 4.78 -26.36
N SER A 318 -7.46 4.18 -25.18
CA SER A 318 -6.49 4.52 -24.13
C SER A 318 -5.06 4.13 -24.52
N LEU A 319 -4.83 2.99 -25.17
CA LEU A 319 -3.50 2.62 -25.69
C LEU A 319 -3.00 3.64 -26.73
N ASN A 320 -3.86 4.04 -27.67
CA ASN A 320 -3.50 5.08 -28.65
C ASN A 320 -3.20 6.43 -27.98
N ALA A 321 -3.89 6.77 -26.88
CA ALA A 321 -3.62 7.99 -26.11
C ALA A 321 -2.29 7.91 -25.36
N ALA A 322 -1.93 6.74 -24.84
CA ALA A 322 -0.63 6.49 -24.24
C ALA A 322 0.51 6.71 -25.25
N GLU A 323 0.43 6.07 -26.42
CA GLU A 323 1.42 6.22 -27.49
C GLU A 323 1.62 7.69 -27.90
N ARG A 324 0.52 8.43 -28.13
CA ARG A 324 0.60 9.87 -28.44
C ARG A 324 1.26 10.70 -27.35
N SER A 325 1.05 10.36 -26.08
CA SER A 325 1.66 11.07 -24.96
C SER A 325 3.13 10.73 -24.80
N PHE A 326 3.49 9.46 -25.02
CA PHE A 326 4.89 9.02 -25.03
C PHE A 326 5.70 9.68 -26.14
N SER A 327 5.17 9.76 -27.36
CA SER A 327 5.87 10.42 -28.48
C SER A 327 6.11 11.92 -28.26
N ARG A 328 5.37 12.57 -27.35
CA ARG A 328 5.58 13.98 -26.96
C ARG A 328 6.62 14.15 -25.87
N ALA A 329 7.05 13.07 -25.19
CA ALA A 329 8.01 13.14 -24.10
C ALA A 329 9.43 13.40 -24.67
N ALA A 330 9.95 14.61 -24.48
CA ALA A 330 11.30 14.96 -24.93
C ALA A 330 12.39 14.56 -23.92
N ALA A 331 12.08 14.61 -22.62
CA ALA A 331 12.96 14.22 -21.54
C ALA A 331 12.14 13.58 -20.40
N VAL A 332 12.63 12.47 -19.85
CA VAL A 332 12.01 11.76 -18.74
C VAL A 332 12.78 12.08 -17.46
N PRO A 333 12.11 12.52 -16.37
CA PRO A 333 12.78 12.73 -15.09
C PRO A 333 13.44 11.44 -14.59
N PRO A 334 14.59 11.49 -13.87
CA PRO A 334 15.29 10.29 -13.42
C PRO A 334 14.45 9.31 -12.60
N TRP A 335 13.44 9.79 -11.86
CA TRP A 335 12.55 8.94 -11.08
C TRP A 335 11.54 8.14 -11.94
N LEU A 336 11.33 8.54 -13.19
CA LEU A 336 10.44 7.90 -14.17
C LEU A 336 11.21 7.15 -15.26
N ASP A 337 12.53 6.99 -15.12
CA ASP A 337 13.42 6.36 -16.11
C ASP A 337 13.10 4.87 -16.36
N TYR A 338 12.35 4.23 -15.45
CA TYR A 338 11.82 2.89 -15.65
C TYR A 338 10.73 2.83 -16.75
N PHE A 339 10.13 3.98 -17.11
CA PHE A 339 9.03 4.07 -18.06
C PHE A 339 9.57 4.30 -19.48
N ASP A 340 10.01 3.20 -20.10
CA ASP A 340 10.54 3.15 -21.45
C ASP A 340 9.58 2.43 -22.43
N SER A 341 10.00 2.27 -23.68
CA SER A 341 9.23 1.55 -24.70
C SER A 341 9.00 0.08 -24.34
N ALA A 342 9.92 -0.56 -23.61
CA ALA A 342 9.77 -1.94 -23.18
C ALA A 342 8.68 -2.07 -22.10
N TYR A 343 8.62 -1.11 -21.16
CA TYR A 343 7.54 -1.03 -20.17
C TYR A 343 6.19 -0.79 -20.83
N MET A 344 6.12 0.13 -21.81
CA MET A 344 4.88 0.34 -22.58
C MET A 344 4.42 -0.94 -23.27
N SER A 345 5.35 -1.66 -23.91
CA SER A 345 5.07 -2.93 -24.58
C SER A 345 4.55 -3.98 -23.61
N ALA A 346 5.13 -4.09 -22.41
CA ALA A 346 4.64 -4.99 -21.36
C ALA A 346 3.19 -4.67 -20.94
N LYS A 347 2.87 -3.39 -20.73
CA LYS A 347 1.51 -2.97 -20.34
C LYS A 347 0.49 -3.20 -21.45
N ALA A 348 0.84 -2.88 -22.69
CA ALA A 348 -0.02 -3.16 -23.84
C ALA A 348 -0.23 -4.66 -24.04
N ALA A 349 0.82 -5.48 -23.88
CA ALA A 349 0.71 -6.95 -23.93
C ALA A 349 -0.22 -7.51 -22.85
N HIS A 350 -0.19 -6.97 -21.63
CA HIS A 350 -1.15 -7.33 -20.57
C HIS A 350 -2.59 -7.05 -21.00
N CYS A 351 -2.85 -5.90 -21.63
CA CYS A 351 -4.17 -5.56 -22.12
C CYS A 351 -4.67 -6.56 -23.17
N PHE A 352 -3.85 -6.88 -24.18
CA PHE A 352 -4.24 -7.83 -25.23
C PHE A 352 -4.39 -9.25 -24.71
N ARG A 353 -3.57 -9.66 -23.73
CA ARG A 353 -3.74 -10.97 -23.07
C ARG A 353 -5.11 -11.06 -22.39
N ASP A 354 -5.52 -10.01 -21.67
CA ASP A 354 -6.79 -10.00 -20.94
C ASP A 354 -8.01 -9.88 -21.88
N LEU A 355 -7.81 -9.30 -23.07
CA LEU A 355 -8.80 -9.29 -24.17
C LEU A 355 -8.83 -10.59 -24.99
N GLY A 356 -7.90 -11.52 -24.77
CA GLY A 356 -7.80 -12.78 -25.54
C GLY A 356 -7.10 -12.66 -26.90
N ASP A 357 -6.52 -11.51 -27.24
CA ASP A 357 -5.69 -11.36 -28.45
C ASP A 357 -4.25 -11.82 -28.16
N HIS A 358 -4.11 -13.15 -28.09
CA HIS A 358 -2.86 -13.83 -27.79
C HIS A 358 -1.73 -13.49 -28.77
N LYS A 359 -2.06 -13.25 -30.05
CA LYS A 359 -1.06 -12.92 -31.07
C LYS A 359 -0.43 -11.55 -30.84
N ARG A 360 -1.24 -10.50 -30.60
CA ARG A 360 -0.72 -9.17 -30.26
C ARG A 360 -0.01 -9.17 -28.93
N ALA A 361 -0.56 -9.89 -27.95
CA ALA A 361 0.06 -10.04 -26.64
C ALA A 361 1.47 -10.65 -26.74
N ALA A 362 1.66 -11.73 -27.51
CA ALA A 362 2.97 -12.36 -27.67
C ALA A 362 3.99 -11.44 -28.36
N GLY A 363 3.57 -10.71 -29.40
CA GLY A 363 4.46 -9.77 -30.11
C GLY A 363 4.97 -8.65 -29.19
N LEU A 364 4.06 -8.02 -28.44
CA LEU A 364 4.39 -6.94 -27.50
C LEU A 364 5.14 -7.46 -26.27
N ALA A 365 4.80 -8.66 -25.77
CA ALA A 365 5.53 -9.27 -24.67
C ALA A 365 6.98 -9.61 -25.07
N THR A 366 7.21 -10.01 -26.32
CA THR A 366 8.57 -10.21 -26.86
C THR A 366 9.35 -8.89 -26.87
N GLN A 367 8.76 -7.81 -27.38
CA GLN A 367 9.39 -6.47 -27.37
C GLN A 367 9.71 -5.98 -25.95
N SER A 368 8.88 -6.34 -24.96
CA SER A 368 9.12 -5.97 -23.57
C SER A 368 10.36 -6.63 -22.94
N LEU A 369 10.94 -7.65 -23.58
CA LEU A 369 12.17 -8.29 -23.12
C LEU A 369 13.44 -7.52 -23.51
N ASP A 370 13.32 -6.48 -24.34
CA ASP A 370 14.37 -5.51 -24.69
C ASP A 370 14.58 -4.44 -23.59
N MET A 371 13.92 -4.61 -22.44
CA MET A 371 14.08 -3.76 -21.26
C MET A 371 15.54 -3.68 -20.78
N ALA A 372 15.88 -2.56 -20.12
CA ALA A 372 17.20 -2.37 -19.53
C ALA A 372 17.56 -3.46 -18.50
N GLY A 373 18.87 -3.69 -18.33
CA GLY A 373 19.40 -4.59 -17.30
C GLY A 373 19.09 -4.10 -15.87
N GLY A 374 19.24 -4.98 -14.88
CA GLY A 374 19.04 -4.64 -13.46
C GLY A 374 17.62 -4.84 -12.94
N TYR A 375 16.63 -5.04 -13.81
CA TYR A 375 15.22 -5.26 -13.45
C TYR A 375 14.82 -6.75 -13.50
N LEU A 376 15.49 -7.60 -12.71
CA LEU A 376 15.32 -9.06 -12.76
C LEU A 376 13.86 -9.49 -12.54
N ARG A 377 13.17 -8.87 -11.57
CA ARG A 377 11.75 -9.12 -11.27
C ARG A 377 10.84 -8.75 -12.45
N GLY A 378 11.08 -7.59 -13.07
CA GLY A 378 10.34 -7.14 -14.26
C GLY A 378 10.51 -8.10 -15.44
N ARG A 379 11.74 -8.53 -15.70
CA ARG A 379 12.04 -9.50 -16.77
C ARG A 379 11.31 -10.83 -16.57
N MET A 380 11.29 -11.34 -15.34
CA MET A 380 10.55 -12.57 -15.01
C MET A 380 9.04 -12.40 -15.25
N PHE A 381 8.44 -11.26 -14.88
CA PHE A 381 7.03 -10.99 -15.19
C PHE A 381 6.77 -10.96 -16.70
N ASN A 382 7.65 -10.34 -17.48
CA ASN A 382 7.54 -10.26 -18.94
C ASN A 382 7.68 -11.64 -19.61
N LEU A 383 8.56 -12.51 -19.09
CA LEU A 383 8.66 -13.91 -19.55
C LEU A 383 7.39 -14.70 -19.24
N CYS A 384 6.81 -14.56 -18.05
CA CYS A 384 5.53 -15.20 -17.72
C CYS A 384 4.39 -14.68 -18.61
N LEU A 385 4.38 -13.38 -18.91
CA LEU A 385 3.41 -12.76 -19.82
C LEU A 385 3.54 -13.36 -21.23
N LEU A 386 4.75 -13.42 -21.78
CA LEU A 386 5.01 -14.02 -23.08
C LEU A 386 4.61 -15.51 -23.09
N ALA A 387 5.05 -16.28 -22.10
CA ALA A 387 4.69 -17.69 -21.96
C ALA A 387 3.16 -17.86 -21.93
N SER A 388 2.44 -17.01 -21.19
CA SER A 388 0.97 -17.05 -21.10
C SER A 388 0.27 -16.74 -22.43
N ALA A 389 0.89 -15.91 -23.27
CA ALA A 389 0.34 -15.52 -24.56
C ALA A 389 0.57 -16.58 -25.65
N VAL A 390 1.57 -17.45 -25.51
CA VAL A 390 1.88 -18.50 -26.51
C VAL A 390 1.33 -19.88 -26.16
N VAL A 391 0.68 -20.04 -24.99
CA VAL A 391 0.13 -21.33 -24.52
C VAL A 391 -0.74 -22.03 -25.58
N GLU A 392 -1.68 -21.31 -26.20
CA GLU A 392 -2.61 -21.92 -27.16
C GLU A 392 -1.94 -22.30 -28.48
N GLN A 393 -0.93 -21.53 -28.90
CA GLN A 393 -0.21 -21.73 -30.15
C GLN A 393 0.82 -22.86 -30.03
N ASP A 394 1.64 -22.83 -28.98
CA ASP A 394 2.69 -23.81 -28.72
C ASP A 394 2.88 -23.97 -27.20
N PRO A 395 2.19 -24.95 -26.59
CA PRO A 395 2.33 -25.26 -25.16
C PRO A 395 3.76 -25.63 -24.75
N ARG A 396 4.57 -26.21 -25.64
CA ARG A 396 5.96 -26.59 -25.32
C ARG A 396 6.86 -25.36 -25.28
N GLU A 397 6.67 -24.43 -26.20
CA GLU A 397 7.38 -23.15 -26.15
C GLU A 397 6.98 -22.33 -24.92
N ALA A 398 5.69 -22.34 -24.55
CA ALA A 398 5.22 -21.75 -23.31
C ALA A 398 5.94 -22.34 -22.07
N VAL A 399 6.16 -23.66 -22.05
CA VAL A 399 6.93 -24.34 -21.00
C VAL A 399 8.40 -23.94 -21.02
N ARG A 400 9.02 -23.82 -22.21
CA ARG A 400 10.43 -23.40 -22.33
C ARG A 400 10.63 -22.01 -21.74
N ILE A 401 9.80 -21.04 -22.15
CA ILE A 401 9.83 -19.65 -21.65
C ILE A 401 9.45 -19.60 -20.16
N GLY A 402 8.41 -20.33 -19.76
CA GLY A 402 7.99 -20.43 -18.36
C GLY A 402 9.06 -21.02 -17.45
N THR A 403 9.87 -21.95 -17.96
CA THR A 403 11.00 -22.53 -17.21
C THR A 403 12.11 -21.51 -16.99
N GLU A 404 12.39 -20.64 -17.96
CA GLU A 404 13.31 -19.52 -17.79
C GLU A 404 12.82 -18.59 -16.67
N ALA A 405 11.53 -18.23 -16.69
CA ALA A 405 10.92 -17.41 -15.64
C ALA A 405 10.98 -18.08 -14.26
N LEU A 406 10.69 -19.40 -14.18
CA LEU A 406 10.75 -20.17 -12.94
C LEU A 406 12.15 -20.20 -12.34
N ASN A 407 13.19 -20.37 -13.17
CA ASN A 407 14.57 -20.37 -12.70
C ASN A 407 14.98 -18.98 -12.16
N MET A 408 14.48 -17.89 -12.76
CA MET A 408 14.70 -16.53 -12.25
C MET A 408 13.97 -16.29 -10.92
N ALA A 409 12.79 -16.89 -10.73
CA ALA A 409 11.98 -16.71 -9.53
C ALA A 409 12.67 -17.18 -8.24
N SER A 410 13.55 -18.19 -8.30
CA SER A 410 14.20 -18.79 -7.11
C SER A 410 15.08 -17.82 -6.31
N GLY A 411 15.50 -16.69 -6.90
CA GLY A 411 16.29 -15.65 -6.22
C GLY A 411 15.48 -14.48 -5.66
N LEU A 412 14.17 -14.40 -5.96
CA LEU A 412 13.33 -13.24 -5.71
C LEU A 412 12.36 -13.49 -4.55
N GLU A 413 12.25 -12.53 -3.61
CA GLU A 413 11.26 -12.60 -2.54
C GLU A 413 10.03 -11.78 -2.90
N SER A 414 9.13 -12.37 -3.71
CA SER A 414 7.91 -11.74 -4.20
C SER A 414 6.80 -12.79 -4.38
N ARG A 415 5.67 -12.62 -3.67
CA ARG A 415 4.52 -13.52 -3.83
C ARG A 415 3.88 -13.39 -5.22
N ARG A 416 3.86 -12.19 -5.78
CA ARG A 416 3.39 -11.92 -7.14
C ARG A 416 4.09 -12.75 -8.21
N THR A 417 5.38 -13.02 -8.02
CA THR A 417 6.17 -13.90 -8.91
C THR A 417 5.54 -15.30 -8.98
N HIS A 418 5.19 -15.86 -7.83
CA HIS A 418 4.51 -17.14 -7.76
C HIS A 418 3.07 -17.07 -8.30
N ALA A 419 2.36 -15.95 -8.15
CA ALA A 419 1.04 -15.79 -8.75
C ALA A 419 1.08 -15.81 -10.30
N TYR A 420 2.07 -15.18 -10.93
CA TYR A 420 2.26 -15.23 -12.38
C TYR A 420 2.58 -16.65 -12.86
N LEU A 421 3.48 -17.36 -12.17
CA LEU A 421 3.79 -18.76 -12.47
C LEU A 421 2.57 -19.67 -12.26
N ARG A 422 1.75 -19.41 -11.23
CA ARG A 422 0.49 -20.12 -10.99
C ARG A 422 -0.52 -19.85 -12.09
N ASP A 423 -0.67 -18.62 -12.56
CA ASP A 423 -1.54 -18.29 -13.70
C ASP A 423 -1.13 -19.06 -14.95
N LEU A 424 0.16 -19.02 -15.30
CA LEU A 424 0.71 -19.81 -16.41
C LEU A 424 0.45 -21.31 -16.22
N ARG A 425 0.67 -21.83 -15.01
CA ARG A 425 0.37 -23.24 -14.68
C ARG A 425 -1.09 -23.55 -14.96
N VAL A 426 -2.03 -22.72 -14.48
CA VAL A 426 -3.46 -22.93 -14.67
C VAL A 426 -3.82 -22.92 -16.16
N ARG A 427 -3.28 -21.97 -16.94
CA ARG A 427 -3.49 -21.89 -18.40
C ARG A 427 -3.01 -23.12 -19.16
N LEU A 428 -1.96 -23.79 -18.65
CA LEU A 428 -1.43 -25.04 -19.22
C LEU A 428 -2.26 -26.29 -18.86
N THR A 429 -3.33 -26.17 -18.06
CA THR A 429 -4.16 -27.33 -17.66
C THR A 429 -4.75 -28.12 -18.82
N PRO A 430 -5.25 -27.51 -19.90
CA PRO A 430 -5.76 -28.24 -21.06
C PRO A 430 -4.72 -29.12 -21.76
N TYR A 431 -3.42 -28.89 -21.50
CA TYR A 431 -2.30 -29.58 -22.15
C TYR A 431 -1.54 -30.50 -21.19
N ALA A 432 -2.15 -30.87 -20.05
CA ALA A 432 -1.49 -31.64 -19.00
C ALA A 432 -1.04 -33.05 -19.43
N ASP A 433 -1.56 -33.58 -20.53
CA ASP A 433 -1.14 -34.89 -21.08
C ASP A 433 0.24 -34.84 -21.77
N LEU A 434 0.75 -33.64 -22.08
CA LEU A 434 2.10 -33.48 -22.62
C LEU A 434 3.13 -33.63 -21.49
N PRO A 435 4.13 -34.54 -21.59
CA PRO A 435 5.07 -34.81 -20.50
C PRO A 435 5.82 -33.56 -20.00
N ASP A 436 6.27 -32.70 -20.92
CA ASP A 436 7.00 -31.47 -20.58
C ASP A 436 6.10 -30.48 -19.82
N VAL A 437 4.80 -30.43 -20.17
CA VAL A 437 3.80 -29.58 -19.52
C VAL A 437 3.49 -30.10 -18.12
N ALA A 438 3.27 -31.42 -17.97
CA ALA A 438 3.06 -32.04 -16.67
C ALA A 438 4.25 -31.76 -15.72
N ALA A 439 5.48 -32.00 -16.20
CA ALA A 439 6.70 -31.77 -15.42
C ALA A 439 6.86 -30.29 -15.00
N PHE A 440 6.59 -29.34 -15.90
CA PHE A 440 6.61 -27.92 -15.56
C PHE A 440 5.57 -27.58 -14.50
N ARG A 441 4.33 -28.05 -14.65
CA ARG A 441 3.25 -27.78 -13.70
C ARG A 441 3.58 -28.30 -12.29
N ASP A 442 4.19 -29.48 -12.20
CA ASP A 442 4.63 -30.09 -10.94
C ASP A 442 5.77 -29.29 -10.30
N ARG A 443 6.75 -28.84 -11.08
CA ARG A 443 7.82 -27.96 -10.59
C ARG A 443 7.27 -26.66 -10.00
N VAL A 444 6.31 -26.02 -10.67
CA VAL A 444 5.66 -24.80 -10.14
C VAL A 444 4.87 -25.07 -8.85
N MET A 445 4.28 -26.27 -8.69
CA MET A 445 3.66 -26.68 -7.43
C MET A 445 4.67 -26.81 -6.28
N LEU A 446 5.83 -27.42 -6.55
CA LEU A 446 6.87 -27.67 -5.54
C LEU A 446 7.55 -26.39 -5.05
N GLU A 447 7.75 -25.38 -5.91
CA GLU A 447 8.32 -24.09 -5.50
C GLU A 447 7.42 -23.28 -4.56
N ARG A 448 6.12 -23.60 -4.46
CA ARG A 448 5.22 -22.97 -3.46
C ARG A 448 5.41 -23.54 -2.04
N ALA A 449 5.99 -24.73 -1.92
CA ALA A 449 6.13 -25.43 -0.64
C ALA A 449 7.40 -25.05 0.13
N LYS A 450 8.29 -24.27 -0.48
CA LYS A 450 9.46 -23.63 0.14
C LYS A 450 9.10 -22.20 0.52
#